data_AF-D0WGT9-F1
#
_entry.id   AF-D0WGT9-F1
#
_cell.length_a   1.000
_cell.length_b   1.000
_cell.length_c   1.000
_cell.angle_alpha   90.00
_cell.angle_beta   90.00
_cell.angle_gamma   90.00
#
_symmetry.space_group_name_H-M   'P 1'
#
loop_
_entity.id
_entity.type
_entity.pdbx_description
1 polymer ?
#
loop_
_entity_poly.entity_id
_entity_poly.type
_entity_poly.pdbx_seq_one_letter_code
_entity_poly.pdbx_strand_id
1 'polypeptide(L)'
;MFPLMVSSTFLQEMSLAHGAGHSFGALFFAMYILTMILTALDCLFRRKQMRQARMRSAFACVFIGNVLLLFHNLGFIDNGWIYAIASASCIGYGLATAELGWIARIAMQQEDAEGSFSILSIVPAAFLIGGLMTAFIFWAEWPFELIFALVSTVIAAAPLIKAQPLEKERRRIGISSAGATDFMKAVSYLGVFSFTFGAVSQVANVTDGTSPSIEFQAVAGIVIAALAMAVVGHIRRHTPSLSNLYGMLFPIVALSLIALPFTASAARAVAVTLVFIAFYLSGMNARVIIVRLSQRDNVSLWVYLSVALGISGLLILAGVAFGAFAIDREDPAVGLALISLISLFILALNPILSSFLERSGKGDTPFGHASASHDSEAHASPMGRAVAGAQEPEDAVLIAAFAHEHSLTTRESEVLMLLRQGRTRTYIAAELGLSPNTVKGYIHSLYQKSEARDKQDLLDRIERYSEEKRRS
;
A
#
# COMPACT_ATOMS: atom_id res chain seq x y z
N MET A 1 -5.26 -16.14 0.27
CA MET A 1 -4.23 -15.81 1.27
C MET A 1 -4.82 -15.35 2.59
N PHE A 2 -5.76 -14.40 2.60
CA PHE A 2 -6.51 -14.03 3.81
C PHE A 2 -7.85 -14.80 3.96
N PRO A 3 -8.65 -15.03 2.90
CA PRO A 3 -9.98 -15.63 3.08
C PRO A 3 -10.03 -17.16 2.95
N LEU A 4 -8.91 -17.81 2.61
CA LEU A 4 -8.86 -19.25 2.32
C LEU A 4 -8.79 -20.12 3.58
N MET A 5 -8.32 -19.56 4.69
CA MET A 5 -7.97 -20.27 5.92
C MET A 5 -8.88 -19.87 7.09
N VAL A 6 -9.97 -19.18 6.75
CA VAL A 6 -10.96 -18.59 7.66
C VAL A 6 -12.30 -19.23 7.34
N SER A 7 -12.92 -19.81 8.37
CA SER A 7 -14.22 -20.48 8.26
C SER A 7 -15.38 -19.44 8.37
N SER A 8 -16.58 -19.70 7.85
CA SER A 8 -17.79 -18.92 8.16
C SER A 8 -18.15 -18.89 9.64
N THR A 9 -17.74 -19.86 10.48
CA THR A 9 -17.94 -19.86 11.94
C THR A 9 -17.10 -18.76 12.51
N PHE A 10 -15.87 -18.65 12.01
CA PHE A 10 -15.01 -17.53 12.31
C PHE A 10 -15.64 -16.21 11.86
N LEU A 11 -16.33 -16.13 10.71
CA LEU A 11 -17.00 -14.90 10.26
C LEU A 11 -18.26 -14.56 11.08
N GLN A 12 -19.04 -15.56 11.49
CA GLN A 12 -20.20 -15.42 12.37
C GLN A 12 -19.80 -15.01 13.79
N GLU A 13 -18.70 -15.56 14.30
CA GLU A 13 -18.08 -15.14 15.57
C GLU A 13 -17.27 -13.82 15.44
N MET A 14 -17.06 -13.33 14.21
CA MET A 14 -16.47 -12.01 13.93
C MET A 14 -17.52 -10.89 13.91
N SER A 15 -18.82 -11.22 13.96
CA SER A 15 -19.90 -10.29 14.25
C SER A 15 -19.73 -9.75 15.68
N LEU A 16 -19.20 -8.53 15.79
CA LEU A 16 -18.81 -7.83 17.02
C LEU A 16 -19.99 -7.46 17.95
N ALA A 17 -21.16 -8.07 17.79
CA ALA A 17 -22.42 -7.50 18.24
C ALA A 17 -23.07 -8.11 19.49
N HIS A 18 -22.58 -9.20 20.11
CA HIS A 18 -23.39 -9.87 21.15
C HIS A 18 -22.64 -10.56 22.31
N GLY A 19 -22.18 -9.89 23.39
CA GLY A 19 -21.90 -10.59 24.67
C GLY A 19 -20.69 -11.56 24.74
N ALA A 20 -20.40 -12.10 25.93
CA ALA A 20 -19.05 -12.55 26.35
C ALA A 20 -18.40 -13.74 25.59
N GLY A 21 -19.15 -14.52 24.81
CA GLY A 21 -18.62 -15.50 23.84
C GLY A 21 -18.31 -14.92 22.45
N HIS A 22 -18.70 -13.67 22.19
CA HIS A 22 -18.72 -13.02 20.88
C HIS A 22 -17.64 -11.91 20.74
N SER A 23 -16.58 -11.99 21.56
CA SER A 23 -15.38 -11.13 21.42
C SER A 23 -14.30 -11.79 20.55
N PHE A 24 -14.57 -12.96 19.98
CA PHE A 24 -13.60 -13.72 19.19
C PHE A 24 -13.06 -12.91 18.00
N GLY A 25 -13.92 -12.21 17.25
CA GLY A 25 -13.49 -11.29 16.19
C GLY A 25 -12.53 -10.20 16.67
N ALA A 26 -12.84 -9.56 17.80
CA ALA A 26 -11.99 -8.51 18.39
C ALA A 26 -10.63 -9.07 18.86
N LEU A 27 -10.65 -10.24 19.52
CA LEU A 27 -9.44 -10.94 19.96
C LEU A 27 -8.58 -11.36 18.76
N PHE A 28 -9.20 -11.85 17.70
CA PHE A 28 -8.51 -12.21 16.46
C PHE A 28 -7.80 -10.99 15.86
N PHE A 29 -8.53 -9.88 15.66
CA PHE A 29 -7.96 -8.65 15.12
C PHE A 29 -6.84 -8.10 16.01
N ALA A 30 -7.03 -8.11 17.33
CA ALA A 30 -6.00 -7.70 18.28
C ALA A 30 -4.72 -8.55 18.15
N MET A 31 -4.86 -9.87 18.05
CA MET A 31 -3.72 -10.79 17.90
C MET A 31 -3.05 -10.69 16.52
N TYR A 32 -3.83 -10.46 15.46
CA TYR A 32 -3.31 -10.18 14.12
C TYR A 32 -2.49 -8.89 14.12
N ILE A 33 -3.03 -7.80 14.68
CA ILE A 33 -2.35 -6.50 14.80
C ILE A 33 -1.08 -6.62 15.64
N LEU A 34 -1.17 -7.27 16.80
CA LEU A 34 -0.03 -7.50 17.68
C LEU A 34 1.08 -8.26 16.92
N THR A 35 0.72 -9.29 16.16
CA THR A 35 1.68 -10.05 15.36
C THR A 35 2.33 -9.19 14.27
N MET A 36 1.58 -8.31 13.61
CA MET A 36 2.13 -7.37 12.64
C MET A 36 3.10 -6.37 13.28
N ILE A 37 2.73 -5.76 14.41
CA ILE A 37 3.59 -4.81 15.12
C ILE A 37 4.87 -5.49 15.64
N LEU A 38 4.74 -6.65 16.28
CA LEU A 38 5.88 -7.42 16.77
C LEU A 38 6.78 -7.87 15.62
N THR A 39 6.21 -8.24 14.47
CA THR A 39 6.99 -8.60 13.28
C THR A 39 7.75 -7.40 12.73
N ALA A 40 7.13 -6.21 12.68
CA ALA A 40 7.79 -4.98 12.26
C ALA A 40 8.97 -4.66 13.19
N LEU A 41 8.77 -4.72 14.51
CA LEU A 41 9.82 -4.49 15.51
C LEU A 41 10.93 -5.53 15.40
N ASP A 42 10.61 -6.82 15.32
CA ASP A 42 11.60 -7.90 15.19
C ASP A 42 12.46 -7.74 13.93
N CYS A 43 11.86 -7.32 12.80
CA CYS A 43 12.59 -7.04 11.57
C CYS A 43 13.47 -5.78 11.66
N LEU A 44 13.13 -4.81 12.51
CA LEU A 44 13.97 -3.63 12.76
C LEU A 44 15.18 -3.96 13.64
N PHE A 45 15.01 -4.85 14.63
CA PHE A 45 16.05 -5.14 15.63
C PHE A 45 16.93 -6.37 15.32
N ARG A 46 16.45 -7.39 14.59
CA ARG A 46 17.19 -8.63 14.35
C ARG A 46 17.69 -8.77 12.90
N ARG A 47 19.02 -8.87 12.73
CA ARG A 47 19.70 -9.02 11.41
C ARG A 47 19.72 -10.45 10.84
N LYS A 48 19.46 -11.50 11.63
CA LYS A 48 19.47 -12.91 11.19
C LYS A 48 18.11 -13.53 11.41
N GLN A 49 17.50 -14.04 10.35
CA GLN A 49 16.05 -14.21 10.31
C GLN A 49 15.69 -15.67 10.02
N MET A 50 15.27 -16.39 11.07
CA MET A 50 14.72 -17.75 11.00
C MET A 50 13.29 -17.72 10.41
N ARG A 51 13.15 -17.16 9.20
CA ARG A 51 11.85 -16.90 8.54
C ARG A 51 11.10 -18.18 8.21
N GLN A 52 11.82 -19.26 7.89
CA GLN A 52 11.22 -20.57 7.62
C GLN A 52 10.66 -21.23 8.88
N ALA A 53 11.36 -21.13 10.03
CA ALA A 53 10.83 -21.62 11.30
C ALA A 53 9.56 -20.87 11.69
N ARG A 54 9.55 -19.54 11.50
CA ARG A 54 8.36 -18.70 11.71
C ARG A 54 7.20 -19.07 10.79
N MET A 55 7.49 -19.49 9.56
CA MET A 55 6.46 -19.95 8.62
C MET A 55 5.86 -21.30 9.04
N ARG A 56 6.69 -22.23 9.49
CA ARG A 56 6.22 -23.53 10.01
C ARG A 56 5.35 -23.35 11.25
N SER A 57 5.77 -22.49 12.19
CA SER A 57 4.95 -22.17 13.37
C SER A 57 3.64 -21.49 12.99
N ALA A 58 3.64 -20.58 12.01
CA ALA A 58 2.43 -19.91 11.54
C ALA A 58 1.37 -20.89 11.03
N PHE A 59 1.73 -21.78 10.10
CA PHE A 59 0.79 -22.78 9.58
C PHE A 59 0.35 -23.79 10.64
N ALA A 60 1.25 -24.19 11.54
CA ALA A 60 0.89 -25.03 12.68
C ALA A 60 -0.13 -24.33 13.60
N CYS A 61 0.06 -23.04 13.89
CA CYS A 61 -0.89 -22.25 14.67
C CYS A 61 -2.24 -22.12 13.96
N VAL A 62 -2.31 -21.80 12.66
CA VAL A 62 -3.60 -21.76 11.94
C VAL A 62 -4.31 -23.11 11.99
N PHE A 63 -3.56 -24.20 11.81
CA PHE A 63 -4.12 -25.55 11.89
C PHE A 63 -4.68 -25.85 13.28
N ILE A 64 -3.89 -25.61 14.33
CA ILE A 64 -4.30 -25.82 15.73
C ILE A 64 -5.53 -24.97 16.07
N GLY A 65 -5.56 -23.70 15.65
CA GLY A 65 -6.69 -22.81 15.90
C GLY A 65 -7.99 -23.30 15.23
N ASN A 66 -7.92 -23.78 13.99
CA ASN A 66 -9.08 -24.37 13.30
C ASN A 66 -9.49 -25.71 13.92
N VAL A 67 -8.55 -26.51 14.42
CA VAL A 67 -8.87 -27.73 15.18
C VAL A 67 -9.61 -27.36 16.48
N LEU A 68 -9.17 -26.35 17.22
CA LEU A 68 -9.88 -25.89 18.42
C LEU A 68 -11.32 -25.47 18.09
N LEU A 69 -11.54 -24.72 16.99
CA LEU A 69 -12.88 -24.37 16.51
C LEU A 69 -13.74 -25.60 16.21
N LEU A 70 -13.16 -26.64 15.59
CA LEU A 70 -13.86 -27.89 15.32
C LEU A 70 -14.24 -28.64 16.59
N PHE A 71 -13.32 -28.76 17.54
CA PHE A 71 -13.60 -29.45 18.80
C PHE A 71 -14.64 -28.71 19.64
N HIS A 72 -14.64 -27.38 19.61
CA HIS A 72 -15.70 -26.57 20.24
C HIS A 72 -17.07 -26.84 19.61
N ASN A 73 -17.18 -26.77 18.29
CA ASN A 73 -18.44 -27.01 17.57
C ASN A 73 -18.99 -28.44 17.74
N LEU A 74 -18.11 -29.42 17.94
CA LEU A 74 -18.49 -30.80 18.22
C LEU A 74 -18.89 -31.04 19.69
N GLY A 75 -18.86 -30.01 20.53
CA GLY A 75 -19.24 -30.09 21.94
C GLY A 75 -18.18 -30.70 22.86
N PHE A 76 -16.93 -30.86 22.39
CA PHE A 76 -15.82 -31.37 23.22
C PHE A 76 -15.17 -30.29 24.09
N ILE A 77 -15.34 -29.01 23.76
CA ILE A 77 -14.76 -27.88 24.47
C ILE A 77 -15.90 -26.93 24.85
N ASP A 78 -16.01 -26.63 26.13
CA ASP A 78 -16.98 -25.67 26.64
C ASP A 78 -16.69 -24.25 26.14
N ASN A 79 -17.76 -23.46 26.01
CA ASN A 79 -17.62 -22.07 25.61
C ASN A 79 -16.95 -21.28 26.76
N GLY A 80 -15.87 -20.55 26.46
CA GLY A 80 -15.11 -19.83 27.49
C GLY A 80 -13.93 -19.03 26.95
N TRP A 81 -13.49 -18.06 27.77
CA TRP A 81 -12.41 -17.13 27.41
C TRP A 81 -11.10 -17.83 27.04
N ILE A 82 -10.78 -18.96 27.68
CA ILE A 82 -9.53 -19.69 27.41
C ILE A 82 -9.53 -20.22 25.97
N TYR A 83 -10.63 -20.85 25.55
CA TYR A 83 -10.79 -21.35 24.19
C TYR A 83 -10.77 -20.19 23.18
N ALA A 84 -11.54 -19.13 23.42
CA ALA A 84 -11.62 -17.99 22.52
C ALA A 84 -10.26 -17.29 22.34
N ILE A 85 -9.52 -17.08 23.43
CA ILE A 85 -8.17 -16.48 23.38
C ILE A 85 -7.19 -17.42 22.67
N ALA A 86 -7.20 -18.71 22.97
CA ALA A 86 -6.28 -19.67 22.37
C ALA A 86 -6.48 -19.81 20.85
N SER A 87 -7.73 -19.99 20.42
CA SER A 87 -8.10 -20.11 19.00
C SER A 87 -7.83 -18.80 18.25
N ALA A 88 -8.28 -17.64 18.77
CA ALA A 88 -8.06 -16.34 18.16
C ALA A 88 -6.57 -15.98 18.07
N SER A 89 -5.78 -16.31 19.09
CA SER A 89 -4.33 -16.10 19.09
C SER A 89 -3.63 -16.95 18.04
N CYS A 90 -3.98 -18.23 17.96
CA CYS A 90 -3.41 -19.17 16.99
C CYS A 90 -3.73 -18.74 15.56
N ILE A 91 -4.98 -18.38 15.28
CA ILE A 91 -5.42 -17.96 13.93
C ILE A 91 -4.87 -16.57 13.60
N GLY A 92 -4.93 -15.62 14.53
CA GLY A 92 -4.40 -14.26 14.38
C GLY A 92 -2.91 -14.23 14.04
N TYR A 93 -2.09 -14.93 14.84
CA TYR A 93 -0.65 -15.05 14.59
C TYR A 93 -0.36 -15.76 13.26
N GLY A 94 -1.04 -16.87 13.02
CA GLY A 94 -0.81 -17.72 11.88
C GLY A 94 -1.17 -17.04 10.56
N LEU A 95 -2.33 -16.38 10.48
CA LEU A 95 -2.77 -15.64 9.30
C LEU A 95 -1.90 -14.40 9.03
N ALA A 96 -1.57 -13.64 10.07
CA ALA A 96 -0.70 -12.47 9.93
C ALA A 96 0.66 -12.86 9.32
N THR A 97 1.27 -13.91 9.85
CA THR A 97 2.58 -14.39 9.37
C THR A 97 2.48 -15.04 7.99
N ALA A 98 1.43 -15.84 7.74
CA ALA A 98 1.21 -16.49 6.46
C ALA A 98 1.01 -15.44 5.35
N GLU A 99 0.24 -14.38 5.59
CA GLU A 99 0.04 -13.28 4.65
C GLU A 99 1.36 -12.60 4.27
N LEU A 100 2.20 -12.27 5.25
CA LEU A 100 3.51 -11.68 5.00
C LEU A 100 4.40 -12.61 4.17
N GLY A 101 4.45 -13.90 4.51
CA GLY A 101 5.25 -14.89 3.81
C GLY A 101 4.85 -15.07 2.36
N TRP A 102 3.55 -15.13 2.14
CA TRP A 102 2.95 -15.30 0.83
C TRP A 102 3.16 -14.06 -0.08
N ILE A 103 2.94 -12.86 0.44
CA ILE A 103 3.21 -11.62 -0.32
C ILE A 103 4.72 -11.49 -0.61
N ALA A 104 5.58 -11.89 0.33
CA ALA A 104 7.02 -11.94 0.11
C ALA A 104 7.42 -12.96 -0.97
N ARG A 105 6.77 -14.13 -0.99
CA ARG A 105 6.99 -15.13 -2.04
C ARG A 105 6.59 -14.62 -3.41
N ILE A 106 5.43 -13.97 -3.51
CA ILE A 106 4.96 -13.35 -4.76
C ILE A 106 5.97 -12.28 -5.21
N ALA A 107 6.40 -11.41 -4.30
CA ALA A 107 7.36 -10.35 -4.61
C ALA A 107 8.70 -10.88 -5.13
N MET A 108 9.18 -12.01 -4.61
CA MET A 108 10.40 -12.66 -5.10
C MET A 108 10.23 -13.31 -6.46
N GLN A 109 9.14 -14.07 -6.67
CA GLN A 109 8.88 -14.69 -7.97
C GLN A 109 8.75 -13.65 -9.09
N GLN A 110 8.24 -12.45 -8.77
CA GLN A 110 8.20 -11.33 -9.69
C GLN A 110 9.59 -10.81 -10.07
N GLU A 111 10.52 -10.72 -9.12
CA GLU A 111 11.90 -10.30 -9.39
C GLU A 111 12.65 -11.34 -10.24
N ASP A 112 12.41 -12.63 -10.00
CA ASP A 112 13.15 -13.72 -10.67
C ASP A 112 12.61 -14.05 -12.07
N ALA A 113 11.32 -13.78 -12.35
CA ALA A 113 10.64 -14.23 -13.58
C ALA A 113 10.59 -13.18 -14.72
N GLU A 114 11.49 -12.18 -14.73
CA GLU A 114 11.61 -11.13 -15.78
C GLU A 114 10.27 -10.71 -16.42
N GLY A 115 9.25 -10.41 -15.60
CA GLY A 115 8.00 -9.78 -16.06
C GLY A 115 6.90 -10.69 -16.62
N SER A 116 6.95 -12.03 -16.52
CA SER A 116 5.88 -12.90 -17.06
C SER A 116 4.51 -12.72 -16.39
N PHE A 117 4.45 -12.23 -15.15
CA PHE A 117 3.19 -11.96 -14.45
C PHE A 117 3.23 -10.56 -13.87
N SER A 118 2.11 -9.82 -13.90
CA SER A 118 2.01 -8.53 -13.23
C SER A 118 1.49 -8.74 -11.80
N ILE A 119 2.12 -8.12 -10.80
CA ILE A 119 1.60 -8.04 -9.42
C ILE A 119 0.15 -7.53 -9.37
N LEU A 120 -0.24 -6.73 -10.37
CA LEU A 120 -1.58 -6.19 -10.56
C LEU A 120 -2.62 -7.24 -10.97
N SER A 121 -2.18 -8.41 -11.44
CA SER A 121 -3.04 -9.56 -11.75
C SER A 121 -3.02 -10.58 -10.62
N ILE A 122 -1.86 -10.81 -9.99
CA ILE A 122 -1.71 -11.81 -8.93
C ILE A 122 -2.48 -11.41 -7.67
N VAL A 123 -2.36 -10.16 -7.21
CA VAL A 123 -3.03 -9.72 -5.97
C VAL A 123 -4.55 -9.81 -6.09
N PRO A 124 -5.20 -9.26 -7.14
CA PRO A 124 -6.64 -9.43 -7.32
C PRO A 124 -7.06 -10.88 -7.51
N ALA A 125 -6.30 -11.70 -8.24
CA ALA A 125 -6.61 -13.14 -8.37
C ALA A 125 -6.58 -13.86 -7.02
N ALA A 126 -5.61 -13.56 -6.15
CA ALA A 126 -5.53 -14.13 -4.81
C ALA A 126 -6.71 -13.70 -3.90
N PHE A 127 -7.20 -12.47 -4.06
CA PHE A 127 -8.40 -11.97 -3.38
C PHE A 127 -9.67 -12.58 -3.96
N LEU A 128 -9.76 -12.76 -5.28
CA LEU A 128 -10.90 -13.37 -5.96
C LEU A 128 -11.06 -14.84 -5.56
N ILE A 129 -9.98 -15.63 -5.64
CA ILE A 129 -9.97 -17.04 -5.20
C ILE A 129 -10.32 -17.11 -3.72
N GLY A 130 -9.75 -16.23 -2.90
CA GLY A 130 -10.12 -16.13 -1.49
C GLY A 130 -11.62 -15.88 -1.29
N GLY A 131 -12.15 -14.80 -1.88
CA GLY A 131 -13.54 -14.41 -1.75
C GLY A 131 -14.53 -15.47 -2.25
N LEU A 132 -14.24 -16.12 -3.38
CA LEU A 132 -15.04 -17.24 -3.89
C LEU A 132 -15.03 -18.44 -2.95
N MET A 133 -13.88 -18.74 -2.35
CA MET A 133 -13.80 -19.83 -1.36
C MET A 133 -14.51 -19.48 -0.07
N THR A 134 -14.44 -18.23 0.40
CA THR A 134 -15.25 -17.77 1.54
C THR A 134 -16.75 -17.81 1.22
N ALA A 135 -17.15 -17.46 0.00
CA ALA A 135 -18.54 -17.61 -0.45
C ALA A 135 -18.97 -19.07 -0.42
N PHE A 136 -18.11 -19.99 -0.88
CA PHE A 136 -18.37 -21.43 -0.83
C PHE A 136 -18.50 -21.94 0.61
N ILE A 137 -17.56 -21.53 1.48
CA ILE A 137 -17.57 -21.84 2.92
C ILE A 137 -18.89 -21.38 3.55
N PHE A 138 -19.36 -20.17 3.25
CA PHE A 138 -20.61 -19.62 3.81
C PHE A 138 -21.87 -20.44 3.47
N TRP A 139 -21.85 -21.22 2.38
CA TRP A 139 -22.95 -22.10 1.99
C TRP A 139 -22.76 -23.56 2.46
N ALA A 140 -21.61 -23.89 3.03
CA ALA A 140 -21.31 -25.24 3.51
C ALA A 140 -21.81 -25.43 4.94
N GLU A 141 -22.28 -26.63 5.28
CA GLU A 141 -22.59 -26.98 6.68
C GLU A 141 -21.30 -27.06 7.53
N TRP A 142 -21.43 -26.72 8.81
CA TRP A 142 -20.34 -26.56 9.79
C TRP A 142 -19.18 -27.59 9.78
N PRO A 143 -19.39 -28.90 9.59
CA PRO A 143 -18.27 -29.84 9.52
C PRO A 143 -17.45 -29.71 8.22
N PHE A 144 -18.11 -29.45 7.08
CA PHE A 144 -17.44 -29.36 5.78
C PHE A 144 -16.58 -28.11 5.67
N GLU A 145 -17.07 -27.03 6.24
CA GLU A 145 -16.37 -25.76 6.31
C GLU A 145 -15.03 -25.86 7.06
N LEU A 146 -15.02 -26.49 8.25
CA LEU A 146 -13.81 -26.59 9.08
C LEU A 146 -12.83 -27.60 8.49
N ILE A 147 -13.32 -28.70 7.93
CA ILE A 147 -12.49 -29.63 7.16
C ILE A 147 -11.87 -28.90 5.96
N PHE A 148 -12.64 -28.08 5.26
CA PHE A 148 -12.14 -27.29 4.14
C PHE A 148 -11.05 -26.29 4.58
N ALA A 149 -11.23 -25.59 5.70
CA ALA A 149 -10.23 -24.68 6.26
C ALA A 149 -8.93 -25.41 6.70
N LEU A 150 -9.04 -26.63 7.24
CA LEU A 150 -7.89 -27.45 7.59
C LEU A 150 -7.13 -27.93 6.33
N VAL A 151 -7.86 -28.42 5.33
CA VAL A 151 -7.29 -28.88 4.05
C VAL A 151 -6.63 -27.71 3.31
N SER A 152 -7.29 -26.55 3.24
CA SER A 152 -6.74 -25.35 2.61
C SER A 152 -5.47 -24.87 3.31
N THR A 153 -5.40 -24.97 4.63
CA THR A 153 -4.21 -24.63 5.44
C THR A 153 -3.03 -25.53 5.07
N VAL A 154 -3.25 -26.84 4.95
CA VAL A 154 -2.21 -27.82 4.58
C VAL A 154 -1.72 -27.58 3.14
N ILE A 155 -2.66 -27.39 2.20
CA ILE A 155 -2.33 -27.11 0.80
C ILE A 155 -1.54 -25.79 0.68
N ALA A 156 -1.96 -24.75 1.41
CA ALA A 156 -1.28 -23.45 1.40
C ALA A 156 0.10 -23.48 2.08
N ALA A 157 0.34 -24.42 3.00
CA ALA A 157 1.62 -24.55 3.69
C ALA A 157 2.73 -25.12 2.79
N ALA A 158 2.38 -26.05 1.88
CA ALA A 158 3.36 -26.81 1.11
C ALA A 158 4.34 -25.93 0.27
N PRO A 159 3.89 -24.88 -0.46
CA PRO A 159 4.78 -24.04 -1.25
C PRO A 159 5.72 -23.16 -0.43
N LEU A 160 5.32 -22.80 0.80
CA LEU A 160 6.07 -21.92 1.68
C LEU A 160 7.06 -22.67 2.59
N ILE A 161 6.73 -23.91 2.95
CA ILE A 161 7.61 -24.77 3.78
C ILE A 161 8.74 -25.38 2.95
N LYS A 162 8.50 -25.69 1.66
CA LYS A 162 9.48 -26.30 0.75
C LYS A 162 10.40 -25.28 0.04
N ALA A 163 10.15 -23.98 0.16
CA ALA A 163 10.80 -22.97 -0.68
C ALA A 163 12.09 -22.34 -0.11
N GLN A 164 12.88 -21.83 -1.07
CA GLN A 164 14.05 -20.95 -0.95
C GLN A 164 13.82 -19.70 -0.07
N PRO A 165 14.86 -18.91 0.27
CA PRO A 165 14.74 -17.69 1.07
C PRO A 165 13.55 -16.82 0.63
N LEU A 166 12.84 -16.23 1.61
CA LEU A 166 11.64 -15.38 1.40
C LEU A 166 11.96 -13.89 1.26
N GLU A 167 13.24 -13.53 1.31
CA GLU A 167 13.73 -12.20 0.98
C GLU A 167 15.23 -12.29 0.66
N LYS A 168 15.73 -11.45 -0.25
CA LYS A 168 17.17 -11.37 -0.55
C LYS A 168 17.91 -10.81 0.66
N GLU A 169 19.05 -11.42 0.98
CA GLU A 169 19.88 -11.16 2.18
C GLU A 169 20.43 -9.72 2.27
N ARG A 170 20.27 -8.92 1.20
CA ARG A 170 20.88 -7.59 1.04
C ARG A 170 19.90 -6.40 1.08
N ARG A 171 18.61 -6.62 1.41
CA ARG A 171 17.63 -5.52 1.50
C ARG A 171 17.89 -4.62 2.69
N ARG A 172 17.78 -3.31 2.49
CA ARG A 172 17.98 -2.31 3.54
C ARG A 172 16.82 -2.35 4.52
N ILE A 173 17.13 -2.33 5.80
CA ILE A 173 16.17 -2.15 6.89
C ILE A 173 16.16 -0.65 7.18
N GLY A 174 15.26 0.09 6.52
CA GLY A 174 15.16 1.54 6.65
C GLY A 174 14.18 2.12 5.66
N ILE A 175 13.63 3.30 5.97
CA ILE A 175 12.71 4.02 5.08
C ILE A 175 13.56 5.01 4.27
N SER A 176 13.67 4.82 2.95
CA SER A 176 14.27 5.83 2.07
C SER A 176 13.44 7.11 2.13
N SER A 177 14.05 8.29 2.24
CA SER A 177 13.30 9.57 2.33
C SER A 177 12.38 9.80 1.12
N ALA A 178 12.81 9.39 -0.07
CA ALA A 178 12.00 9.46 -1.30
C ALA A 178 10.83 8.45 -1.31
N GLY A 179 10.99 7.28 -0.67
CA GLY A 179 9.96 6.26 -0.55
C GLY A 179 9.01 6.44 0.62
N ALA A 180 9.45 7.16 1.66
CA ALA A 180 8.69 7.42 2.88
C ALA A 180 7.36 8.09 2.57
N THR A 181 7.38 9.12 1.73
CA THR A 181 6.19 9.89 1.38
C THR A 181 5.17 9.04 0.63
N ASP A 182 5.61 8.24 -0.35
CA ASP A 182 4.72 7.34 -1.10
C ASP A 182 4.11 6.26 -0.19
N PHE A 183 4.91 5.73 0.74
CA PHE A 183 4.46 4.78 1.76
C PHE A 183 3.43 5.40 2.70
N MET A 184 3.73 6.56 3.28
CA MET A 184 2.86 7.24 4.23
C MET A 184 1.52 7.60 3.59
N LYS A 185 1.50 8.01 2.32
CA LYS A 185 0.24 8.21 1.60
C LYS A 185 -0.53 6.90 1.43
N ALA A 186 0.14 5.81 1.03
CA ALA A 186 -0.52 4.51 0.88
C ALA A 186 -1.13 4.02 2.19
N VAL A 187 -0.40 4.18 3.30
CA VAL A 187 -0.89 3.87 4.65
C VAL A 187 -2.04 4.80 5.06
N SER A 188 -1.94 6.11 4.79
CA SER A 188 -3.01 7.08 5.10
C SER A 188 -4.30 6.74 4.35
N TYR A 189 -4.21 6.46 3.06
CA TYR A 189 -5.37 6.14 2.22
C TYR A 189 -5.98 4.82 2.63
N LEU A 190 -5.16 3.81 2.92
CA LEU A 190 -5.64 2.54 3.48
C LEU A 190 -6.31 2.76 4.84
N GLY A 191 -5.69 3.52 5.73
CA GLY A 191 -6.16 3.75 7.09
C GLY A 191 -7.52 4.42 7.15
N VAL A 192 -7.75 5.44 6.31
CA VAL A 192 -9.03 6.18 6.28
C VAL A 192 -10.17 5.26 5.83
N PHE A 193 -9.99 4.47 4.75
CA PHE A 193 -10.98 3.47 4.36
C PHE A 193 -11.11 2.32 5.38
N SER A 194 -10.05 1.98 6.11
CA SER A 194 -10.06 0.98 7.19
C SER A 194 -10.93 1.43 8.37
N PHE A 195 -10.80 2.69 8.78
CA PHE A 195 -11.66 3.28 9.81
C PHE A 195 -13.11 3.32 9.38
N THR A 196 -13.39 3.82 8.16
CA THR A 196 -14.75 3.89 7.62
C THR A 196 -15.37 2.49 7.51
N PHE A 197 -14.61 1.49 7.06
CA PHE A 197 -15.03 0.09 7.05
C PHE A 197 -15.41 -0.40 8.45
N GLY A 198 -14.53 -0.16 9.44
CA GLY A 198 -14.78 -0.55 10.83
C GLY A 198 -16.05 0.11 11.40
N ALA A 199 -16.25 1.40 11.18
CA ALA A 199 -17.42 2.12 11.66
C ALA A 199 -18.71 1.65 10.99
N VAL A 200 -18.70 1.51 9.66
CA VAL A 200 -19.85 1.05 8.87
C VAL A 200 -20.17 -0.42 9.12
N SER A 201 -19.21 -1.24 9.58
CA SER A 201 -19.46 -2.62 9.97
C SER A 201 -20.49 -2.76 11.11
N GLN A 202 -20.71 -1.70 11.89
CA GLN A 202 -21.66 -1.72 13.01
C GLN A 202 -23.11 -1.41 12.58
N VAL A 203 -23.31 -0.99 11.33
CA VAL A 203 -24.64 -0.65 10.77
C VAL A 203 -25.58 -1.86 10.71
N ALA A 204 -25.05 -3.08 10.62
CA ALA A 204 -25.87 -4.29 10.60
C ALA A 204 -26.71 -4.48 11.88
N ASN A 205 -26.28 -3.92 13.01
CA ASN A 205 -27.02 -3.98 14.28
C ASN A 205 -28.30 -3.14 14.27
N VAL A 206 -28.51 -2.32 13.24
CA VAL A 206 -29.68 -1.44 13.08
C VAL A 206 -30.69 -1.99 12.06
N THR A 207 -30.40 -3.13 11.42
CA THR A 207 -31.25 -3.68 10.36
C THR A 207 -32.14 -4.83 10.83
N ASP A 208 -33.42 -4.80 10.48
CA ASP A 208 -34.47 -5.72 10.94
C ASP A 208 -34.43 -7.14 10.33
N GLY A 209 -33.25 -7.73 10.14
CA GLY A 209 -33.09 -9.10 9.61
C GLY A 209 -33.50 -9.31 8.14
N THR A 210 -34.17 -8.34 7.51
CA THR A 210 -34.51 -8.37 6.07
C THR A 210 -33.33 -7.98 5.17
N SER A 211 -32.30 -7.35 5.74
CA SER A 211 -31.10 -6.97 5.00
C SER A 211 -30.15 -8.17 4.87
N PRO A 212 -29.39 -8.28 3.76
CA PRO A 212 -28.35 -9.29 3.63
C PRO A 212 -27.39 -9.22 4.82
N SER A 213 -26.95 -10.38 5.33
CA SER A 213 -25.99 -10.45 6.44
C SER A 213 -24.71 -9.68 6.12
N ILE A 214 -24.04 -9.16 7.15
CA ILE A 214 -22.82 -8.37 6.94
C ILE A 214 -21.70 -9.19 6.31
N GLU A 215 -21.66 -10.48 6.63
CA GLU A 215 -20.72 -11.44 6.06
C GLU A 215 -20.95 -11.62 4.57
N PHE A 216 -22.21 -11.77 4.15
CA PHE A 216 -22.56 -11.81 2.73
C PHE A 216 -22.14 -10.53 2.02
N GLN A 217 -22.36 -9.36 2.63
CA GLN A 217 -21.93 -8.08 2.06
C GLN A 217 -20.40 -7.97 1.99
N ALA A 218 -19.66 -8.49 2.97
CA ALA A 218 -18.20 -8.55 2.96
C ALA A 218 -17.66 -9.47 1.85
N VAL A 219 -18.27 -10.65 1.69
CA VAL A 219 -17.95 -11.61 0.62
C VAL A 219 -18.26 -11.03 -0.76
N ALA A 220 -19.43 -10.40 -0.93
CA ALA A 220 -19.76 -9.70 -2.16
C ALA A 220 -18.77 -8.57 -2.44
N GLY A 221 -18.42 -7.79 -1.41
CA GLY A 221 -17.48 -6.68 -1.50
C GLY A 221 -16.09 -7.12 -1.96
N ILE A 222 -15.54 -8.20 -1.39
CA ILE A 222 -14.21 -8.71 -1.78
C ILE A 222 -14.21 -9.26 -3.22
N VAL A 223 -15.25 -9.99 -3.63
CA VAL A 223 -15.37 -10.55 -4.99
C VAL A 223 -15.50 -9.43 -6.03
N ILE A 224 -16.39 -8.45 -5.79
CA ILE A 224 -16.61 -7.32 -6.70
C ILE A 224 -15.35 -6.45 -6.78
N ALA A 225 -14.71 -6.14 -5.64
CA ALA A 225 -13.45 -5.39 -5.62
C ALA A 225 -12.35 -6.09 -6.40
N ALA A 226 -12.18 -7.41 -6.18
CA ALA A 226 -11.16 -8.20 -6.85
C ALA A 226 -11.40 -8.24 -8.37
N LEU A 227 -12.65 -8.41 -8.82
CA LEU A 227 -13.01 -8.37 -10.23
C LEU A 227 -12.74 -6.98 -10.84
N ALA A 228 -13.17 -5.91 -10.15
CA ALA A 228 -12.94 -4.54 -10.61
C ALA A 228 -11.44 -4.22 -10.75
N MET A 229 -10.62 -4.63 -9.78
CA MET A 229 -9.18 -4.42 -9.86
C MET A 229 -8.51 -5.28 -10.93
N ALA A 230 -8.97 -6.51 -11.15
CA ALA A 230 -8.50 -7.36 -12.25
C ALA A 230 -8.82 -6.76 -13.62
N VAL A 231 -10.04 -6.22 -13.81
CA VAL A 231 -10.45 -5.52 -15.03
C VAL A 231 -9.59 -4.28 -15.27
N VAL A 232 -9.37 -3.45 -14.24
CA VAL A 232 -8.47 -2.29 -14.33
C VAL A 232 -7.04 -2.72 -14.70
N GLY A 233 -6.55 -3.81 -14.10
CA GLY A 233 -5.24 -4.37 -14.40
C GLY A 233 -5.11 -4.85 -15.84
N HIS A 234 -6.15 -5.47 -16.37
CA HIS A 234 -6.21 -5.94 -17.74
C HIS A 234 -6.28 -4.77 -18.75
N ILE A 235 -7.12 -3.76 -18.49
CA ILE A 235 -7.32 -2.62 -19.39
C ILE A 235 -6.14 -1.65 -19.35
N ARG A 236 -5.68 -1.26 -18.16
CA ARG A 236 -4.76 -0.11 -18.02
C ARG A 236 -3.29 -0.47 -18.08
N ARG A 237 -2.90 -1.76 -18.06
CA ARG A 237 -1.51 -2.30 -18.03
C ARG A 237 -0.56 -1.73 -16.95
N HIS A 238 -0.89 -0.60 -16.35
CA HIS A 238 -0.23 0.09 -15.27
C HIS A 238 -1.19 0.21 -14.08
N THR A 239 -0.63 0.20 -12.87
CA THR A 239 -1.40 0.42 -11.65
C THR A 239 -1.99 1.82 -11.64
N PRO A 240 -3.25 2.00 -11.22
CA PRO A 240 -3.76 3.33 -10.94
C PRO A 240 -2.85 4.00 -9.91
N SER A 241 -2.52 5.28 -10.14
CA SER A 241 -1.81 6.05 -9.13
C SER A 241 -2.66 6.14 -7.87
N LEU A 242 -1.98 6.32 -6.73
CA LEU A 242 -2.63 6.38 -5.43
C LEU A 242 -3.74 7.46 -5.38
N SER A 243 -3.43 8.63 -5.95
CA SER A 243 -4.34 9.77 -6.06
C SER A 243 -5.53 9.47 -6.97
N ASN A 244 -5.33 8.78 -8.10
CA ASN A 244 -6.42 8.44 -9.03
C ASN A 244 -7.42 7.46 -8.40
N LEU A 245 -6.94 6.45 -7.67
CA LEU A 245 -7.84 5.50 -6.99
C LEU A 245 -8.64 6.20 -5.89
N TYR A 246 -7.98 7.02 -5.08
CA TYR A 246 -8.65 7.77 -4.03
C TYR A 246 -9.71 8.72 -4.59
N GLY A 247 -9.38 9.49 -5.63
CA GLY A 247 -10.30 10.41 -6.28
C GLY A 247 -11.52 9.72 -6.91
N MET A 248 -11.41 8.45 -7.28
CA MET A 248 -12.54 7.64 -7.76
C MET A 248 -13.37 7.06 -6.61
N LEU A 249 -12.73 6.55 -5.55
CA LEU A 249 -13.43 5.90 -4.43
C LEU A 249 -14.11 6.90 -3.49
N PHE A 250 -13.48 8.06 -3.24
CA PHE A 250 -13.99 9.10 -2.35
C PHE A 250 -15.44 9.51 -2.65
N PRO A 251 -15.83 9.93 -3.87
CA PRO A 251 -17.20 10.37 -4.12
C PRO A 251 -18.23 9.24 -3.97
N ILE A 252 -17.87 8.01 -4.34
CA ILE A 252 -18.73 6.83 -4.19
C ILE A 252 -18.99 6.54 -2.72
N VAL A 253 -17.93 6.54 -1.90
CA VAL A 253 -18.03 6.29 -0.45
C VAL A 253 -18.72 7.46 0.26
N ALA A 254 -18.40 8.71 -0.09
CA ALA A 254 -19.06 9.88 0.48
C ALA A 254 -20.57 9.87 0.22
N LEU A 255 -21.00 9.57 -1.02
CA LEU A 255 -22.41 9.43 -1.36
C LEU A 255 -23.06 8.27 -0.59
N SER A 256 -22.37 7.14 -0.46
CA SER A 256 -22.84 5.98 0.31
C SER A 256 -23.04 6.35 1.78
N LEU A 257 -22.09 7.07 2.39
CA LEU A 257 -22.19 7.54 3.77
C LEU A 257 -23.32 8.56 3.96
N ILE A 258 -23.46 9.54 3.06
CA ILE A 258 -24.55 10.52 3.13
C ILE A 258 -25.92 9.82 3.07
N ALA A 259 -26.03 8.74 2.28
CA ALA A 259 -27.26 7.98 2.15
C ALA A 259 -27.63 7.15 3.40
N LEU A 260 -26.67 6.74 4.23
CA LEU A 260 -26.91 5.82 5.37
C LEU A 260 -28.07 6.24 6.30
N PRO A 261 -28.12 7.47 6.85
CA PRO A 261 -29.18 7.86 7.79
C PRO A 261 -30.55 8.06 7.13
N PHE A 262 -30.61 8.24 5.80
CA PHE A 262 -31.86 8.61 5.10
C PHE A 262 -32.48 7.46 4.28
N THR A 263 -31.78 6.34 4.13
CA THR A 263 -32.19 5.26 3.24
C THR A 263 -32.89 4.11 3.97
N ALA A 264 -33.82 3.45 3.27
CA ALA A 264 -34.43 2.19 3.69
C ALA A 264 -33.42 1.04 3.70
N SER A 265 -33.80 -0.10 4.29
CA SER A 265 -32.94 -1.27 4.54
C SER A 265 -32.14 -1.75 3.31
N ALA A 266 -32.79 -1.89 2.14
CA ALA A 266 -32.13 -2.34 0.91
C ALA A 266 -31.08 -1.35 0.38
N ALA A 267 -31.42 -0.06 0.33
CA ALA A 267 -30.50 0.99 -0.13
C ALA A 267 -29.33 1.17 0.86
N ARG A 268 -29.57 0.97 2.16
CA ARG A 268 -28.52 0.95 3.19
C ARG A 268 -27.55 -0.21 2.99
N ALA A 269 -28.03 -1.41 2.66
CA ALA A 269 -27.17 -2.56 2.37
C ALA A 269 -26.27 -2.31 1.15
N VAL A 270 -26.79 -1.65 0.11
CA VAL A 270 -25.99 -1.24 -1.05
C VAL A 270 -24.89 -0.25 -0.63
N ALA A 271 -25.23 0.76 0.18
CA ALA A 271 -24.25 1.73 0.68
C ALA A 271 -23.13 1.07 1.51
N VAL A 272 -23.48 0.15 2.41
CA VAL A 272 -22.49 -0.62 3.19
C VAL A 272 -21.60 -1.46 2.28
N THR A 273 -22.18 -2.15 1.30
CA THR A 273 -21.43 -2.96 0.33
C THR A 273 -20.46 -2.10 -0.49
N LEU A 274 -20.86 -0.90 -0.91
CA LEU A 274 -19.97 0.04 -1.63
C LEU A 274 -18.78 0.49 -0.76
N VAL A 275 -18.99 0.72 0.54
CA VAL A 275 -17.90 1.01 1.49
C VAL A 275 -16.94 -0.17 1.57
N PHE A 276 -17.44 -1.40 1.64
CA PHE A 276 -16.62 -2.61 1.69
C PHE A 276 -15.81 -2.82 0.40
N ILE A 277 -16.42 -2.59 -0.78
CA ILE A 277 -15.72 -2.62 -2.07
C ILE A 277 -14.56 -1.62 -2.06
N ALA A 278 -14.78 -0.38 -1.60
CA ALA A 278 -13.74 0.64 -1.54
C ALA A 278 -12.60 0.27 -0.58
N PHE A 279 -12.92 -0.32 0.58
CA PHE A 279 -11.92 -0.83 1.52
C PHE A 279 -11.05 -1.93 0.89
N TYR A 280 -11.66 -2.94 0.27
CA TYR A 280 -10.91 -4.03 -0.38
C TYR A 280 -10.07 -3.53 -1.56
N LEU A 281 -10.59 -2.61 -2.39
CA LEU A 281 -9.83 -1.97 -3.46
C LEU A 281 -8.61 -1.21 -2.93
N SER A 282 -8.80 -0.41 -1.88
CA SER A 282 -7.71 0.32 -1.21
C SER A 282 -6.67 -0.65 -0.64
N GLY A 283 -7.11 -1.72 0.04
CA GLY A 283 -6.24 -2.75 0.61
C GLY A 283 -5.40 -3.51 -0.42
N MET A 284 -5.99 -3.89 -1.55
CA MET A 284 -5.23 -4.52 -2.64
C MET A 284 -4.24 -3.53 -3.27
N ASN A 285 -4.66 -2.28 -3.51
CA ASN A 285 -3.77 -1.27 -4.08
C ASN A 285 -2.57 -0.97 -3.17
N ALA A 286 -2.81 -0.84 -1.86
CA ALA A 286 -1.74 -0.65 -0.86
C ALA A 286 -0.71 -1.79 -0.91
N ARG A 287 -1.15 -3.06 -0.99
CA ARG A 287 -0.24 -4.21 -1.11
C ARG A 287 0.60 -4.15 -2.40
N VAL A 288 -0.03 -3.81 -3.53
CA VAL A 288 0.68 -3.66 -4.81
C VAL A 288 1.74 -2.56 -4.74
N ILE A 289 1.41 -1.42 -4.16
CA ILE A 289 2.34 -0.29 -4.01
C ILE A 289 3.48 -0.62 -3.06
N ILE A 290 3.19 -1.26 -1.92
CA ILE A 290 4.20 -1.65 -0.95
C ILE A 290 5.19 -2.65 -1.57
N VAL A 291 4.72 -3.63 -2.34
CA VAL A 291 5.60 -4.56 -3.07
C VAL A 291 6.51 -3.81 -4.04
N ARG A 292 5.95 -2.90 -4.85
CA ARG A 292 6.73 -2.11 -5.81
C ARG A 292 7.72 -1.17 -5.13
N LEU A 293 7.32 -0.56 -4.02
CA LEU A 293 8.15 0.35 -3.24
C LEU A 293 9.32 -0.42 -2.60
N SER A 294 9.04 -1.61 -2.08
CA SER A 294 10.05 -2.51 -1.54
C SER A 294 11.08 -2.93 -2.59
N GLN A 295 10.64 -3.20 -3.82
CA GLN A 295 11.50 -3.52 -4.96
C GLN A 295 12.30 -2.30 -5.43
N ARG A 296 11.63 -1.15 -5.65
CA ARG A 296 12.22 0.11 -6.13
C ARG A 296 13.33 0.62 -5.20
N ASP A 297 13.03 0.65 -3.89
CA ASP A 297 13.93 1.25 -2.91
C ASP A 297 14.84 0.21 -2.23
N ASN A 298 14.72 -1.07 -2.63
CA ASN A 298 15.46 -2.22 -2.08
C ASN A 298 15.36 -2.29 -0.54
N VAL A 299 14.17 -2.03 -0.02
CA VAL A 299 13.83 -2.00 1.42
C VAL A 299 13.07 -3.24 1.84
N SER A 300 13.12 -3.60 3.13
CA SER A 300 12.43 -4.79 3.64
C SER A 300 10.91 -4.72 3.44
N LEU A 301 10.37 -5.68 2.69
CA LEU A 301 8.94 -5.81 2.44
C LEU A 301 8.18 -6.11 3.75
N TRP A 302 8.80 -6.91 4.61
CA TRP A 302 8.21 -7.34 5.87
C TRP A 302 7.93 -6.16 6.78
N VAL A 303 8.85 -5.19 6.87
CA VAL A 303 8.65 -3.98 7.68
C VAL A 303 7.50 -3.15 7.13
N TYR A 304 7.56 -2.80 5.83
CA TYR A 304 6.56 -1.92 5.21
C TYR A 304 5.16 -2.53 5.27
N LEU A 305 5.03 -3.81 4.92
CA LEU A 305 3.75 -4.49 4.90
C LEU A 305 3.18 -4.68 6.31
N SER A 306 4.02 -5.06 7.29
CA SER A 306 3.56 -5.23 8.67
C SER A 306 3.14 -3.91 9.30
N VAL A 307 3.89 -2.83 9.06
CA VAL A 307 3.50 -1.49 9.53
C VAL A 307 2.18 -1.04 8.89
N ALA A 308 2.04 -1.20 7.57
CA ALA A 308 0.83 -0.79 6.88
C ALA A 308 -0.42 -1.57 7.33
N LEU A 309 -0.32 -2.90 7.44
CA LEU A 309 -1.43 -3.75 7.86
C LEU A 309 -1.71 -3.65 9.36
N GLY A 310 -0.68 -3.44 10.18
CA GLY A 310 -0.83 -3.18 11.62
C GLY A 310 -1.58 -1.87 11.88
N ILE A 311 -1.18 -0.78 11.21
CA ILE A 311 -1.87 0.51 11.28
C ILE A 311 -3.31 0.37 10.75
N SER A 312 -3.50 -0.24 9.59
CA SER A 312 -4.82 -0.50 9.02
C SER A 312 -5.73 -1.24 10.01
N GLY A 313 -5.25 -2.33 10.62
CA GLY A 313 -6.00 -3.08 11.62
C GLY A 313 -6.36 -2.26 12.86
N LEU A 314 -5.44 -1.43 13.37
CA LEU A 314 -5.73 -0.49 14.47
C LEU A 314 -6.85 0.48 14.11
N LEU A 315 -6.83 1.03 12.88
CA LEU A 315 -7.89 1.91 12.40
C LEU A 315 -9.22 1.18 12.18
N ILE A 316 -9.22 -0.10 11.78
CA ILE A 316 -10.44 -0.92 11.76
C ILE A 316 -11.02 -1.03 13.16
N LEU A 317 -10.21 -1.41 14.17
CA LEU A 317 -10.68 -1.53 15.55
C LEU A 317 -11.17 -0.19 16.12
N ALA A 318 -10.48 0.91 15.82
CA ALA A 318 -10.93 2.25 16.20
C ALA A 318 -12.27 2.60 15.54
N GLY A 319 -12.45 2.26 14.26
CA GLY A 319 -13.69 2.42 13.52
C GLY A 319 -14.82 1.59 14.14
N VAL A 320 -14.57 0.31 14.43
CA VAL A 320 -15.52 -0.60 15.09
C VAL A 320 -15.96 -0.03 16.44
N ALA A 321 -15.00 0.35 17.30
CA ALA A 321 -15.30 0.89 18.61
C ALA A 321 -16.14 2.18 18.51
N PHE A 322 -15.79 3.06 17.57
CA PHE A 322 -16.56 4.27 17.29
C PHE A 322 -17.96 3.96 16.73
N GLY A 323 -18.09 3.02 15.80
CA GLY A 323 -19.36 2.60 15.23
C GLY A 323 -20.28 1.99 16.28
N ALA A 324 -19.75 1.13 17.14
CA ALA A 324 -20.51 0.51 18.22
C ALA A 324 -21.00 1.57 19.22
N PHE A 325 -20.10 2.49 19.60
CA PHE A 325 -20.46 3.67 20.39
C PHE A 325 -21.54 4.53 19.70
N ALA A 326 -21.47 4.72 18.39
CA ALA A 326 -22.45 5.52 17.67
C ALA A 326 -23.82 4.83 17.59
N ILE A 327 -23.88 3.51 17.43
CA ILE A 327 -25.15 2.76 17.37
C ILE A 327 -25.81 2.61 18.74
N ASP A 328 -25.05 2.66 19.83
CA ASP A 328 -25.56 2.64 21.22
C ASP A 328 -26.33 3.93 21.62
N ARG A 329 -26.71 4.78 20.67
CA ARG A 329 -27.57 5.94 20.92
C ARG A 329 -29.04 5.52 21.00
N GLU A 330 -29.83 6.27 21.77
CA GLU A 330 -31.29 6.04 21.89
C GLU A 330 -32.02 6.10 20.53
N ASP A 331 -31.56 6.95 19.62
CA ASP A 331 -32.08 7.03 18.25
C ASP A 331 -31.07 6.44 17.24
N PRO A 332 -31.42 5.34 16.54
CA PRO A 332 -30.55 4.73 15.53
C PRO A 332 -30.23 5.67 14.37
N ALA A 333 -31.11 6.61 14.01
CA ALA A 333 -30.85 7.58 12.95
C ALA A 333 -29.72 8.54 13.33
N VAL A 334 -29.65 8.95 14.61
CA VAL A 334 -28.55 9.76 15.15
C VAL A 334 -27.24 8.98 15.09
N GLY A 335 -27.25 7.70 15.46
CA GLY A 335 -26.08 6.84 15.36
C GLY A 335 -25.52 6.72 13.94
N LEU A 336 -26.40 6.47 12.97
CA LEU A 336 -26.03 6.41 11.56
C LEU A 336 -25.50 7.76 11.05
N ALA A 337 -26.12 8.88 11.44
CA ALA A 337 -25.66 10.21 11.09
C ALA A 337 -24.25 10.51 11.65
N LEU A 338 -23.96 10.09 12.89
CA LEU A 338 -22.64 10.21 13.50
C LEU A 338 -21.58 9.39 12.75
N ILE A 339 -21.90 8.14 12.39
CA ILE A 339 -21.00 7.28 11.60
C ILE A 339 -20.66 7.97 10.27
N SER A 340 -21.68 8.47 9.58
CA SER A 340 -21.52 9.15 8.29
C SER A 340 -20.70 10.44 8.42
N LEU A 341 -21.02 11.29 9.40
CA LEU A 341 -20.38 12.59 9.58
C LEU A 341 -18.88 12.44 9.89
N ILE A 342 -18.53 11.60 10.87
CA ILE A 342 -17.13 11.41 11.28
C ILE A 342 -16.33 10.68 10.20
N SER A 343 -16.91 9.66 9.57
CA SER A 343 -16.25 8.96 8.46
C SER A 343 -15.99 9.88 7.28
N LEU A 344 -16.98 10.72 6.92
CA LEU A 344 -16.86 11.68 5.82
C LEU A 344 -15.84 12.78 6.15
N PHE A 345 -15.79 13.24 7.40
CA PHE A 345 -14.78 14.19 7.85
C PHE A 345 -13.36 13.61 7.71
N ILE A 346 -13.13 12.38 8.16
CA ILE A 346 -11.83 11.70 8.04
C ILE A 346 -11.45 11.49 6.58
N LEU A 347 -12.40 11.07 5.74
CA LEU A 347 -12.23 10.98 4.27
C LEU A 347 -11.88 12.35 3.66
N ALA A 348 -12.57 13.42 4.07
CA ALA A 348 -12.34 14.76 3.52
C ALA A 348 -10.99 15.37 3.96
N LEU A 349 -10.49 15.02 5.15
CA LEU A 349 -9.19 15.50 5.65
C LEU A 349 -7.98 14.80 5.01
N ASN A 350 -8.15 13.58 4.49
CA ASN A 350 -7.04 12.78 4.01
C ASN A 350 -6.26 13.40 2.83
N PRO A 351 -6.88 14.04 1.82
CA PRO A 351 -6.16 14.82 0.80
C PRO A 351 -5.28 15.92 1.40
N ILE A 352 -5.78 16.62 2.42
CA ILE A 352 -5.04 17.67 3.12
C ILE A 352 -3.81 17.06 3.80
N LEU A 353 -3.99 15.99 4.56
CA LEU A 353 -2.88 15.24 5.19
C LEU A 353 -1.86 14.79 4.14
N SER A 354 -2.31 14.25 3.01
CA SER A 354 -1.40 13.82 1.93
C SER A 354 -0.60 14.97 1.32
N SER A 355 -1.19 16.17 1.20
CA SER A 355 -0.48 17.36 0.73
C SER A 355 0.55 17.87 1.75
N PHE A 356 0.26 17.75 3.05
CA PHE A 356 1.22 18.07 4.10
C PHE A 356 2.40 17.09 4.10
N LEU A 357 2.14 15.79 3.89
CA LEU A 357 3.20 14.78 3.75
C LEU A 357 4.11 15.07 2.54
N GLU A 358 3.54 15.56 1.43
CA GLU A 358 4.32 15.98 0.26
C GLU A 358 5.21 17.19 0.54
N ARG A 359 4.68 18.18 1.26
CA ARG A 359 5.42 19.38 1.65
C ARG A 359 6.53 19.06 2.67
N SER A 360 6.26 18.18 3.63
CA SER A 360 7.26 17.81 4.64
C SER A 360 8.39 16.95 4.07
N GLY A 361 8.13 16.15 3.02
CA GLY A 361 9.14 15.32 2.37
C GLY A 361 10.06 16.05 1.40
N LYS A 362 9.62 17.20 0.88
CA LYS A 362 10.47 18.17 0.16
C LYS A 362 10.90 19.21 1.18
N GLY A 363 12.05 19.05 1.83
CA GLY A 363 12.48 19.93 2.92
C GLY A 363 12.39 21.43 2.58
N ASP A 364 11.26 22.05 2.91
CA ASP A 364 11.15 23.49 3.09
C ASP A 364 11.78 23.77 4.46
N THR A 365 13.04 24.23 4.44
CA THR A 365 13.49 25.17 5.46
C THR A 365 12.88 26.53 5.11
N PRO A 366 11.92 27.07 5.88
CA PRO A 366 11.27 28.34 5.54
C PRO A 366 12.15 29.58 5.80
N PHE A 367 13.43 29.39 6.15
CA PHE A 367 14.41 30.44 6.39
C PHE A 367 15.78 29.97 5.93
N GLY A 368 16.21 30.45 4.76
CA GLY A 368 17.51 30.11 4.18
C GLY A 368 17.88 30.97 2.97
N HIS A 369 17.35 32.18 2.89
CA HIS A 369 17.86 33.23 1.99
C HIS A 369 18.31 34.42 2.83
N ALA A 370 19.55 34.37 3.29
CA ALA A 370 20.36 35.55 3.59
C ALA A 370 21.84 35.13 3.57
N SER A 371 22.55 35.63 2.55
CA SER A 371 23.97 35.95 2.50
C SER A 371 24.94 35.28 3.48
N ALA A 372 25.84 34.46 2.95
CA ALA A 372 27.23 34.40 3.43
C ALA A 372 28.15 33.98 2.27
N SER A 373 28.70 34.98 1.59
CA SER A 373 29.99 34.89 0.92
C SER A 373 31.08 34.74 1.98
N HIS A 374 31.80 33.62 1.99
CA HIS A 374 33.27 33.52 2.07
C HIS A 374 33.70 32.07 2.36
N ASP A 375 34.55 31.56 1.49
CA ASP A 375 35.70 30.67 1.71
C ASP A 375 35.57 29.49 2.69
N SER A 376 35.55 28.28 2.13
CA SER A 376 36.44 27.20 2.59
C SER A 376 36.54 26.11 1.53
N GLU A 377 37.74 26.01 0.98
CA GLU A 377 38.23 24.90 0.17
C GLU A 377 38.26 23.58 0.96
N ALA A 378 38.41 22.50 0.19
CA ALA A 378 38.82 21.15 0.58
C ALA A 378 37.74 20.27 1.24
N HIS A 379 37.17 19.37 0.43
CA HIS A 379 37.47 17.95 0.57
C HIS A 379 37.03 17.17 -0.68
N ALA A 380 38.02 16.84 -1.51
CA ALA A 380 37.91 15.77 -2.47
C ALA A 380 37.91 14.42 -1.73
N SER A 381 37.03 13.51 -2.13
CA SER A 381 37.35 12.08 -2.13
C SER A 381 36.74 11.40 -3.34
N PRO A 382 37.48 10.50 -4.02
CA PRO A 382 37.14 10.03 -5.35
C PRO A 382 36.53 8.62 -5.35
N MET A 383 35.99 8.28 -6.52
CA MET A 383 35.87 6.92 -7.07
C MET A 383 34.53 6.19 -6.87
N GLY A 384 33.75 6.22 -7.94
CA GLY A 384 32.71 5.26 -8.29
C GLY A 384 32.39 5.34 -9.79
N ARG A 385 33.41 5.40 -10.65
CA ARG A 385 33.27 5.45 -12.11
C ARG A 385 33.36 4.03 -12.66
N ALA A 386 32.29 3.57 -13.30
CA ALA A 386 32.34 2.45 -14.23
C ALA A 386 31.41 2.74 -15.42
N VAL A 387 32.06 2.93 -16.57
CA VAL A 387 31.58 2.79 -17.95
C VAL A 387 30.72 3.92 -18.54
N ALA A 388 31.38 4.84 -19.26
CA ALA A 388 31.10 5.15 -20.68
C ALA A 388 32.06 6.24 -21.23
N GLY A 389 32.76 5.92 -22.34
CA GLY A 389 33.15 6.88 -23.38
C GLY A 389 34.30 7.86 -23.12
N ALA A 390 35.40 7.66 -23.84
CA ALA A 390 36.61 8.49 -23.87
C ALA A 390 36.45 9.89 -24.54
N GLN A 391 35.37 10.63 -24.24
CA GLN A 391 35.10 11.98 -24.78
C GLN A 391 34.75 13.04 -23.70
N GLU A 392 34.61 12.64 -22.43
CA GLU A 392 34.14 13.54 -21.36
C GLU A 392 35.02 14.78 -21.02
N PRO A 393 36.35 14.84 -21.25
CA PRO A 393 37.09 16.09 -20.98
C PRO A 393 36.92 17.13 -22.10
N GLU A 394 36.81 16.73 -23.38
CA GLU A 394 36.62 17.69 -24.49
C GLU A 394 35.21 18.30 -24.49
N ASP A 395 34.19 17.49 -24.19
CA ASP A 395 32.80 17.93 -24.19
C ASP A 395 32.49 18.92 -23.07
N ALA A 396 33.06 18.72 -21.87
CA ALA A 396 32.90 19.65 -20.76
C ALA A 396 33.57 21.00 -21.02
N VAL A 397 34.74 21.00 -21.65
CA VAL A 397 35.49 22.21 -22.01
C VAL A 397 34.79 22.98 -23.13
N LEU A 398 34.23 22.28 -24.13
CA LEU A 398 33.43 22.87 -25.20
C LEU A 398 32.18 23.55 -24.64
N ILE A 399 31.44 22.87 -23.76
CA ILE A 399 30.22 23.40 -23.13
C ILE A 399 30.54 24.61 -22.26
N ALA A 400 31.64 24.60 -21.51
CA ALA A 400 32.07 25.75 -20.71
C ALA A 400 32.41 26.97 -21.57
N ALA A 401 33.09 26.77 -22.71
CA ALA A 401 33.40 27.85 -23.64
C ALA A 401 32.15 28.43 -24.32
N PHE A 402 31.26 27.56 -24.80
CA PHE A 402 29.98 27.96 -25.37
C PHE A 402 29.11 28.70 -24.35
N ALA A 403 29.08 28.22 -23.10
CA ALA A 403 28.35 28.86 -22.01
C ALA A 403 28.89 30.26 -21.69
N HIS A 404 30.21 30.44 -21.71
CA HIS A 404 30.83 31.74 -21.50
C HIS A 404 30.48 32.73 -22.62
N GLU A 405 30.56 32.30 -23.88
CA GLU A 405 30.26 33.14 -25.05
C GLU A 405 28.81 33.60 -25.11
N HIS A 406 27.88 32.71 -24.75
CA HIS A 406 26.45 33.01 -24.73
C HIS A 406 25.94 33.52 -23.37
N SER A 407 26.82 33.86 -22.43
CA SER A 407 26.46 34.37 -21.08
C SER A 407 25.43 33.48 -20.35
N LEU A 408 25.60 32.16 -20.46
CA LEU A 408 24.78 31.18 -19.76
C LEU A 408 25.15 31.16 -18.28
N THR A 409 24.12 31.11 -17.44
CA THR A 409 24.29 30.89 -16.00
C THR A 409 24.72 29.45 -15.73
N THR A 410 25.32 29.19 -14.55
CA THR A 410 25.72 27.84 -14.13
C THR A 410 24.59 26.83 -14.28
N ARG A 411 23.35 27.22 -13.92
CA ARG A 411 22.17 26.35 -14.04
C ARG A 411 21.73 26.11 -15.49
N GLU A 412 21.85 27.10 -16.36
CA GLU A 412 21.57 26.92 -17.79
C GLU A 412 22.59 25.96 -18.44
N SER A 413 23.86 26.03 -18.05
CA SER A 413 24.92 25.12 -18.51
C SER A 413 24.71 23.67 -18.05
N GLU A 414 24.25 23.46 -16.81
CA GLU A 414 23.86 22.13 -16.30
C GLU A 414 22.69 21.53 -17.11
N VAL A 415 21.67 22.35 -17.38
CA VAL A 415 20.52 21.97 -18.22
C VAL A 415 20.97 21.65 -19.65
N LEU A 416 21.89 22.42 -20.22
CA LEU A 416 22.45 22.21 -21.56
C LEU A 416 23.15 20.86 -21.69
N MET A 417 23.97 20.51 -20.69
CA MET A 417 24.73 19.25 -20.68
C MET A 417 23.80 18.04 -20.73
N LEU A 418 22.74 18.05 -19.90
CA LEU A 418 21.76 16.96 -19.88
C LEU A 418 20.86 16.94 -21.12
N LEU A 419 20.55 18.10 -21.70
CA LEU A 419 19.82 18.20 -22.96
C LEU A 419 20.58 17.57 -24.13
N ARG A 420 21.90 17.81 -24.21
CA ARG A 420 22.78 17.25 -25.24
C ARG A 420 22.88 15.73 -25.16
N GLN A 421 22.83 15.17 -23.95
CA GLN A 421 22.75 13.73 -23.73
C GLN A 421 21.38 13.10 -24.08
N GLY A 422 20.44 13.88 -24.62
CA GLY A 422 19.13 13.39 -25.01
C GLY A 422 18.15 13.19 -23.85
N ARG A 423 18.47 13.67 -22.64
CA ARG A 423 17.60 13.49 -21.46
C ARG A 423 16.30 14.27 -21.59
N THR A 424 15.22 13.70 -21.04
CA THR A 424 13.89 14.32 -21.04
C THR A 424 13.78 15.40 -19.97
N ARG A 425 12.87 16.37 -20.16
CA ARG A 425 12.64 17.46 -19.19
C ARG A 425 12.35 16.96 -17.77
N THR A 426 11.59 15.87 -17.64
CA THR A 426 11.29 15.22 -16.35
C THR A 426 12.52 14.59 -15.72
N TYR A 427 13.43 14.03 -16.53
CA TYR A 427 14.70 13.51 -16.05
C TYR A 427 15.61 14.64 -15.55
N ILE A 428 15.76 15.71 -16.35
CA ILE A 428 16.57 16.89 -16.00
C ILE A 428 16.08 17.53 -14.69
N ALA A 429 14.76 17.61 -14.54
CA ALA A 429 14.14 18.12 -13.32
C ALA A 429 14.51 17.29 -12.09
N ALA A 430 14.47 15.96 -12.20
CA ALA A 430 14.85 15.07 -11.12
C ALA A 430 16.35 15.14 -10.80
N GLU A 431 17.21 15.21 -11.81
CA GLU A 431 18.68 15.24 -11.67
C GLU A 431 19.17 16.54 -11.01
N LEU A 432 18.60 17.69 -11.41
CA LEU A 432 19.01 19.00 -10.90
C LEU A 432 18.21 19.48 -9.67
N GLY A 433 17.28 18.66 -9.16
CA GLY A 433 16.42 19.04 -8.03
C GLY A 433 15.44 20.17 -8.35
N LEU A 434 15.03 20.31 -9.62
CA LEU A 434 14.16 21.37 -10.12
C LEU A 434 12.74 20.85 -10.40
N SER A 435 11.76 21.74 -10.52
CA SER A 435 10.45 21.37 -11.08
C SER A 435 10.50 21.26 -12.61
N PRO A 436 9.68 20.41 -13.27
CA PRO A 436 9.62 20.34 -14.73
C PRO A 436 9.28 21.69 -15.40
N ASN A 437 8.52 22.54 -14.71
CA ASN A 437 8.19 23.89 -15.19
C ASN A 437 9.39 24.84 -15.08
N THR A 438 10.19 24.71 -14.02
CA THR A 438 11.44 25.47 -13.87
C THR A 438 12.45 25.08 -14.96
N VAL A 439 12.57 23.79 -15.27
CA VAL A 439 13.39 23.30 -16.38
C VAL A 439 12.88 23.86 -17.72
N LYS A 440 11.57 23.90 -17.95
CA LYS A 440 11.00 24.56 -19.14
C LYS A 440 11.42 26.03 -19.24
N GLY A 441 11.46 26.75 -18.12
CA GLY A 441 11.96 28.13 -18.05
C GLY A 441 13.45 28.23 -18.41
N TYR A 442 14.30 27.38 -17.85
CA TYR A 442 15.72 27.34 -18.20
C TYR A 442 15.98 27.00 -19.66
N ILE A 443 15.23 26.05 -20.24
CA ILE A 443 15.32 25.70 -21.66
C ILE A 443 14.94 26.89 -22.55
N HIS A 444 13.89 27.64 -22.18
CA HIS A 444 13.47 28.83 -22.90
C HIS A 444 14.54 29.95 -22.84
N SER A 445 15.06 30.23 -21.65
CA SER A 445 16.14 31.22 -21.46
C SER A 445 17.40 30.82 -22.24
N LEU A 446 17.72 29.52 -22.24
CA LEU A 446 18.84 28.99 -22.99
C LEU A 446 18.66 29.16 -24.51
N TYR A 447 17.49 28.88 -25.06
CA TYR A 447 17.18 29.16 -26.47
C TYR A 447 17.31 30.65 -26.80
N GLN A 448 16.84 31.52 -25.92
CA GLN A 448 16.94 32.96 -26.12
C GLN A 448 18.40 33.45 -26.14
N LYS A 449 19.24 32.96 -25.23
CA LYS A 449 20.65 33.37 -25.10
C LYS A 449 21.58 32.76 -26.15
N SER A 450 21.25 31.57 -26.64
CA SER A 450 21.97 30.88 -27.72
C SER A 450 21.41 31.20 -29.11
N GLU A 451 20.37 32.03 -29.18
CA GLU A 451 19.59 32.34 -30.38
C GLU A 451 19.06 31.12 -31.14
N ALA A 452 18.86 30.01 -30.42
CA ALA A 452 18.32 28.78 -30.97
C ALA A 452 16.79 28.82 -31.01
N ARG A 453 16.19 28.28 -32.08
CA ARG A 453 14.73 28.22 -32.24
C ARG A 453 14.10 27.01 -31.56
N ASP A 454 14.84 25.91 -31.51
CA ASP A 454 14.41 24.66 -30.91
C ASP A 454 15.62 23.83 -30.43
N LYS A 455 15.32 22.63 -29.93
CA LYS A 455 16.35 21.71 -29.42
C LYS A 455 17.36 21.32 -30.49
N GLN A 456 16.94 21.09 -31.74
CA GLN A 456 17.84 20.62 -32.78
C GLN A 456 18.76 21.74 -33.25
N ASP A 457 18.20 22.94 -33.49
CA ASP A 457 18.98 24.13 -33.85
C ASP A 457 20.03 24.48 -32.77
N LEU A 458 19.70 24.31 -31.48
CA LEU A 458 20.64 24.47 -30.38
C LEU A 458 21.82 23.47 -30.48
N LEU A 459 21.55 22.20 -30.76
CA LEU A 459 22.59 21.17 -30.86
C LEU A 459 23.46 21.40 -32.10
N ASP A 460 22.85 21.76 -33.23
CA ASP A 460 23.54 22.07 -34.48
C ASP A 460 24.46 23.31 -34.33
N ARG A 461 24.09 24.27 -33.48
CA ARG A 461 24.94 25.44 -33.14
C ARG A 461 26.16 25.05 -32.31
N ILE A 462 25.99 24.15 -31.34
CA ILE A 462 27.10 23.66 -30.51
C ILE A 462 28.06 22.83 -31.36
N GLU A 463 27.54 22.04 -32.31
CA GLU A 463 28.35 21.28 -33.25
C GLU A 463 29.17 22.20 -34.15
N ARG A 464 28.54 23.22 -34.77
CA ARG A 464 29.26 24.26 -35.54
C ARG A 464 30.34 24.98 -34.72
N TYR A 465 30.01 25.34 -33.48
CA TYR A 465 30.96 25.96 -32.56
C TYR A 465 32.19 25.06 -32.29
N SER A 466 31.97 23.74 -32.19
CA SER A 466 33.06 22.77 -32.01
C SER A 466 33.95 22.64 -33.25
N GLU A 467 33.38 22.78 -34.45
CA GLU A 467 34.11 22.72 -35.72
C GLU A 467 34.96 23.96 -35.96
N GLU A 468 34.43 25.15 -35.64
CA GLU A 468 35.15 26.43 -35.74
C GLU A 468 36.37 26.45 -34.82
N LYS A 469 36.21 25.98 -33.58
CA LYS A 469 37.29 25.92 -32.58
C LYS A 469 38.35 24.85 -32.87
N ARG A 470 38.04 23.84 -33.71
CA ARG A 470 39.01 22.87 -34.22
C ARG A 470 39.81 23.38 -35.42
N ARG A 471 39.37 24.46 -36.06
CA ARG A 471 40.02 25.09 -37.23
C ARG A 471 40.85 26.33 -36.89
N SER A 472 40.59 26.97 -35.75
CA SER A 472 41.44 28.02 -35.15
C SER A 472 42.60 27.41 -34.38
#